data_AF-A0A2H5PSY8-F1
#
_entry.id   AF-A0A2H5PSY8-F1
#
_cell.length_a   1.000
_cell.length_b   1.000
_cell.length_c   1.000
_cell.angle_alpha   90.00
_cell.angle_beta   90.00
_cell.angle_gamma   90.00
#
_symmetry.space_group_name_H-M   'P 1'
#
loop_
_entity.id
_entity.type
_entity.pdbx_description
1 polymer ?
#
loop_
_entity_poly.entity_id
_entity_poly.type
_entity_poly.pdbx_seq_one_letter_code
_entity_poly.pdbx_strand_id
1 'polypeptide(L)' 'MPIDSSTQVSGQTVCVTGAAGFIASWIVKFLLEKGYSVKGTVRNPDDPKNAHLRELEGPKKD' A
#
# COMPACT_ATOMS: atom_id res chain seq x y z
N MET A 1 -15.19 15.60 -5.29
CA MET A 1 -14.58 14.37 -5.84
C MET A 1 -15.70 13.34 -5.91
N PRO A 2 -16.09 12.85 -7.09
CA PRO A 2 -17.10 11.81 -7.16
C PRO A 2 -16.49 10.49 -6.66
N ILE A 3 -17.11 9.91 -5.64
CA ILE A 3 -16.86 8.54 -5.21
C ILE A 3 -17.78 7.64 -6.05
N ASP A 4 -17.32 7.19 -7.22
CA ASP A 4 -18.11 6.27 -8.03
C ASP A 4 -17.95 4.85 -7.49
N SER A 5 -19.00 4.35 -6.86
CA SER A 5 -19.04 3.11 -6.07
C SER A 5 -18.98 1.81 -6.88
N SER A 6 -18.65 1.87 -8.18
CA SER A 6 -18.79 0.72 -9.09
C SER A 6 -17.57 0.38 -9.96
N THR A 7 -16.47 1.14 -9.89
CA THR A 7 -15.30 0.88 -10.75
C THR A 7 -14.39 -0.16 -10.14
N GLN A 8 -14.26 -1.30 -10.82
CA GLN A 8 -13.18 -2.26 -10.62
C GLN A 8 -11.85 -1.48 -10.56
N VAL A 9 -11.12 -1.59 -9.45
CA VAL A 9 -9.96 -0.73 -9.15
C VAL A 9 -8.70 -1.14 -9.90
N SER A 10 -8.84 -1.55 -11.15
CA SER A 10 -7.71 -1.82 -12.02
C SER A 10 -7.05 -0.50 -12.42
N GLY A 11 -5.98 -0.13 -11.71
CA GLY A 11 -5.07 0.96 -12.12
C GLY A 11 -4.98 2.17 -11.19
N GLN A 12 -5.75 2.24 -10.10
CA GLN A 12 -5.59 3.34 -9.14
C GLN A 12 -4.38 3.10 -8.23
N THR A 13 -3.46 4.06 -8.21
CA THR A 13 -2.29 4.04 -7.34
C THR A 13 -2.48 4.98 -6.15
N VAL A 14 -2.35 4.45 -4.93
CA VAL A 14 -2.45 5.21 -3.69
C VAL A 14 -1.06 5.44 -3.10
N CYS A 15 -0.77 6.67 -2.69
CA CYS A 15 0.45 7.00 -1.95
C CYS A 15 0.17 6.96 -0.44
N VAL A 16 0.97 6.20 0.31
CA VAL A 16 0.89 6.13 1.78
C VAL A 16 2.18 6.69 2.36
N THR A 17 2.08 7.80 3.11
CA THR A 17 3.23 8.41 3.78
C THR A 17 3.47 7.79 5.16
N GLY A 18 4.75 7.54 5.47
CA GLY A 18 5.10 6.87 6.73
C GLY A 18 4.65 5.41 6.78
N ALA A 19 4.76 4.69 5.67
CA ALA A 19 4.25 3.33 5.50
C ALA A 19 4.75 2.33 6.56
N ALA A 20 5.95 2.55 7.13
CA ALA A 20 6.53 1.72 8.18
C ALA A 20 5.89 1.91 9.57
N GLY A 21 4.97 2.87 9.71
CA GLY A 21 4.22 3.06 10.95
C GLY A 21 3.26 1.90 11.19
N PHE A 22 2.98 1.61 12.46
CA PHE A 22 2.11 0.49 12.85
C PHE A 22 0.76 0.52 12.14
N ILE A 23 0.04 1.64 12.16
CA ILE A 23 -1.26 1.76 11.48
C ILE A 23 -1.11 1.83 9.96
N ALA A 24 -0.06 2.50 9.48
CA ALA A 24 0.15 2.68 8.05
C ALA A 24 0.40 1.35 7.32
N SER A 25 1.09 0.40 7.96
CA SER A 25 1.33 -0.93 7.38
C SER A 25 0.04 -1.74 7.21
N TRP A 26 -0.91 -1.63 8.14
CA TRP A 26 -2.25 -2.21 7.99
C TRP A 26 -3.05 -1.56 6.87
N ILE A 27 -2.95 -0.24 6.71
CA ILE A 27 -3.60 0.47 5.60
C ILE A 27 -3.02 0.01 4.27
N VAL A 28 -1.70 -0.15 4.17
CA VAL A 28 -1.05 -0.69 2.96
C VAL A 28 -1.59 -2.09 2.66
N LYS A 29 -1.60 -2.99 3.66
CA LYS A 29 -2.15 -4.35 3.50
C LYS A 29 -3.60 -4.33 3.00
N PHE A 30 -4.46 -3.54 3.64
CA PHE A 30 -5.86 -3.43 3.29
C PHE A 30 -6.07 -2.92 1.86
N LEU A 31 -5.31 -1.91 1.43
CA LEU A 31 -5.40 -1.38 0.07
C LEU A 31 -4.92 -2.39 -0.97
N LEU A 32 -3.86 -3.15 -0.68
CA LEU A 32 -3.37 -4.22 -1.54
C LEU A 32 -4.43 -5.34 -1.68
N GLU A 33 -5.05 -5.78 -0.59
CA GLU A 33 -6.14 -6.78 -0.59
C GLU A 33 -7.37 -6.31 -1.39
N LYS A 34 -7.60 -4.99 -1.46
CA LYS A 34 -8.65 -4.37 -2.26
C LYS A 34 -8.29 -4.21 -3.75
N GLY A 35 -7.09 -4.62 -4.15
CA GLY A 35 -6.62 -4.57 -5.54
C GLY A 35 -6.04 -3.23 -5.97
N TYR A 36 -5.76 -2.32 -5.03
CA TYR A 36 -5.06 -1.07 -5.35
C TYR A 36 -3.57 -1.31 -5.56
N SER A 37 -2.95 -0.50 -6.41
CA SER A 37 -1.49 -0.33 -6.40
C SER A 37 -1.11 0.63 -5.28
N VAL A 38 -0.13 0.29 -4.45
CA VAL A 38 0.28 1.15 -3.31
C VAL A 38 1.73 1.55 -3.42
N LYS A 39 2.02 2.84 -3.21
CA LYS A 39 3.38 3.38 -3.06
C LYS A 39 3.56 3.88 -1.62
N GLY A 40 4.21 3.08 -0.80
CA GLY A 40 4.57 3.45 0.56
C GLY A 40 5.87 4.26 0.61
N THR A 41 5.89 5.37 1.34
CA THR A 41 7.12 6.12 1.61
C THR A 41 7.59 5.88 3.04
N VAL A 42 8.91 5.72 3.20
CA VAL A 42 9.59 5.51 4.47
C VAL A 42 10.81 6.41 4.53
N ARG A 43 11.28 6.74 5.74
CA ARG A 43 12.42 7.67 5.91
C ARG A 43 13.75 7.07 5.44
N ASN A 44 13.97 5.79 5.72
CA ASN A 44 15.13 5.03 5.23
C ASN A 44 14.62 3.65 4.77
N PRO A 45 14.70 3.31 3.47
CA PRO A 45 14.26 2.01 2.94
C PRO A 45 15.01 0.80 3.51
N ASP A 46 16.25 0.99 3.93
CA ASP A 46 17.13 -0.09 4.41
C ASP A 46 17.01 -0.34 5.92
N ASP A 47 16.15 0.43 6.61
CA ASP A 47 15.90 0.25 8.03
C ASP A 47 15.24 -1.12 8.30
N PRO A 48 15.83 -1.98 9.15
CA PRO A 48 15.28 -3.31 9.47
C PRO A 48 13.84 -3.26 9.95
N LYS A 49 13.40 -2.15 10.56
CA LYS A 49 12.01 -2.00 11.01
C LYS A 49 11.01 -2.11 9.86
N ASN A 50 11.41 -1.85 8.61
CA ASN A 50 10.53 -1.90 7.44
C ASN A 50 10.38 -3.32 6.87
N ALA A 51 11.03 -4.34 7.45
CA ALA A 51 10.97 -5.72 6.95
C ALA A 51 9.52 -6.20 6.74
N HIS A 52 8.64 -5.85 7.68
CA HIS A 52 7.21 -6.17 7.62
C HIS A 52 6.51 -5.64 6.36
N LEU A 53 6.97 -4.55 5.73
CA LEU A 53 6.39 -4.03 4.49
C LEU A 53 6.71 -4.89 3.28
N ARG A 54 7.82 -5.64 3.31
CA ARG A 54 8.24 -6.55 2.24
C ARG A 54 7.51 -7.89 2.31
N GLU A 55 7.04 -8.25 3.49
CA GLU A 55 6.23 -9.45 3.74
C GLU A 55 4.74 -9.24 3.39
N LEU A 56 4.31 -8.00 3.14
CA LEU A 56 2.97 -7.72 2.65
C LEU A 56 2.83 -8.25 1.22
N GLU A 57 2.07 -9.33 1.06
CA GLU A 57 1.68 -9.80 -0.27
C GLU A 57 0.75 -8.78 -0.92
N GLY A 58 1.25 -8.09 -1.93
CA GLY A 58 0.49 -7.24 -2.83
C GLY A 58 0.22 -7.91 -4.17
N PRO A 59 -0.67 -7.34 -5.01
CA PRO A 59 -0.80 -7.79 -6.39
C PRO A 59 0.58 -7.76 -7.05
N LYS A 60 1.08 -8.93 -7.45
CA LYS A 60 2.33 -9.09 -8.19
C LYS A 60 2.19 -8.29 -9.48
N LYS A 61 3.15 -7.40 -9.72
CA LYS A 61 3.32 -6.75 -11.01
C LYS A 61 4.10 -7.72 -11.89
N ASP A 62 3.42 -8.37 -12.83
CA ASP A 62 4.05 -9.02 -13.98
C ASP A 62 4.68 -7.96 -14.90
#